data_AF-A0A5N5EZI3-F1
#
_entry.id   AF-A0A5N5EZI3-F1
#
_cell.length_a   1.000
_cell.length_b   1.000
_cell.length_c   1.000
_cell.angle_alpha   90.00
_cell.angle_beta   90.00
_cell.angle_gamma   90.00
#
_symmetry.space_group_name_H-M   'P 1'
#
loop_
_entity.id
_entity.type
_entity.pdbx_description
1 polymer ?
#
loop_
_entity_poly.entity_id
_entity_poly.type
_entity_poly.pdbx_seq_one_letter_code
_entity_poly.pdbx_strand_id
1 'polypeptide(L)'
;MCKKNYILNSLDDNLYDVYSLCKTAKKLWESVEKKYKIDDAGSKKFVIGKFLKYTMVNSKSVVSQVEEIQKLIYEPHSEGCKIKEHFQVGPII
;
A
#
# COMPACT_ATOMS: atom_id res chain seq x y z
N MET A 1 -3.59 -32.70 3.31
CA MET A 1 -4.41 -31.57 2.81
C MET A 1 -3.80 -31.02 1.54
N CYS A 2 -4.57 -30.84 0.46
CA CYS A 2 -4.11 -30.24 -0.78
C CYS A 2 -3.83 -28.74 -0.59
N LYS A 3 -2.64 -28.25 -0.98
CA LYS A 3 -2.24 -26.83 -0.86
C LYS A 3 -3.28 -25.85 -1.46
N LYS A 4 -3.99 -26.28 -2.51
CA LYS A 4 -5.09 -25.53 -3.12
C LYS A 4 -6.23 -25.27 -2.13
N ASN A 5 -6.69 -26.29 -1.43
CA ASN A 5 -7.82 -26.17 -0.50
C ASN A 5 -7.46 -25.31 0.72
N TYR A 6 -6.20 -25.36 1.15
CA TYR A 6 -5.71 -24.47 2.21
C TYR A 6 -5.81 -22.99 1.79
N ILE A 7 -5.39 -22.66 0.57
CA ILE A 7 -5.50 -21.29 0.05
C ILE A 7 -6.97 -20.89 -0.11
N LEU A 8 -7.82 -21.75 -0.68
CA LEU A 8 -9.24 -21.46 -0.87
C LEU A 8 -9.97 -21.23 0.46
N ASN A 9 -9.73 -22.06 1.48
CA ASN A 9 -10.34 -21.90 2.81
C ASN A 9 -9.88 -20.64 3.55
N SER A 10 -8.83 -19.96 3.07
CA SER A 10 -8.39 -18.67 3.61
C SER A 10 -9.00 -17.46 2.89
N LEU A 11 -9.79 -17.68 1.83
CA LEU A 11 -10.49 -16.64 1.09
C LEU A 11 -11.91 -16.45 1.65
N ASP A 12 -12.42 -15.22 1.53
CA ASP A 12 -13.83 -14.90 1.76
C ASP A 12 -14.74 -15.66 0.77
N ASP A 13 -15.97 -15.96 1.16
CA ASP A 13 -16.93 -16.74 0.36
C ASP A 13 -17.10 -16.18 -1.07
N ASN A 14 -17.08 -14.85 -1.21
CA ASN A 14 -17.21 -14.19 -2.51
C ASN A 14 -16.01 -14.44 -3.45
N LEU A 15 -14.84 -14.71 -2.88
CA LEU A 15 -13.61 -15.02 -3.62
C LEU A 15 -13.44 -16.52 -3.79
N TYR A 16 -13.94 -17.32 -2.86
CA TYR A 16 -13.89 -18.78 -2.94
C TYR A 16 -14.45 -19.28 -4.26
N ASP A 17 -15.67 -18.87 -4.63
CA ASP A 17 -16.34 -19.36 -5.84
C ASP A 17 -15.57 -18.99 -7.11
N VAL A 18 -15.07 -17.74 -7.19
CA VAL A 18 -14.31 -17.23 -8.33
C VAL A 18 -12.99 -18.00 -8.51
N TYR A 19 -12.31 -18.30 -7.41
CA TYR A 19 -10.98 -18.89 -7.42
C TYR A 19 -10.99 -20.43 -7.30
N SER A 20 -12.13 -21.04 -6.96
CA SER A 20 -12.32 -22.50 -6.88
C SER A 20 -12.03 -23.20 -8.23
N LEU A 21 -12.32 -22.49 -9.33
CA LEU A 21 -12.11 -22.91 -10.71
C LEU A 21 -10.63 -23.00 -11.09
N CYS A 22 -9.72 -22.42 -10.30
CA CYS A 22 -8.29 -22.54 -10.54
C CYS A 22 -7.82 -24.00 -10.39
N LYS A 23 -7.28 -24.56 -11.48
CA LYS A 23 -6.84 -25.97 -11.55
C LYS A 23 -5.62 -26.27 -10.67
N THR A 24 -4.75 -25.29 -10.43
CA THR A 24 -3.52 -25.49 -9.66
C THR A 24 -3.37 -24.45 -8.56
N ALA A 25 -2.79 -24.87 -7.42
CA ALA A 25 -2.50 -23.97 -6.29
C ALA A 25 -1.56 -22.81 -6.70
N LYS A 26 -0.64 -23.05 -7.63
CA LYS A 26 0.29 -22.03 -8.14
C LYS A 26 -0.47 -20.91 -8.89
N LYS A 27 -1.33 -21.27 -9.85
CA LYS A 27 -2.12 -20.28 -10.62
C LYS A 27 -3.09 -19.52 -9.73
N LEU A 28 -3.68 -20.22 -8.74
CA LEU A 28 -4.51 -19.61 -7.72
C LEU A 28 -3.72 -18.53 -6.95
N TRP A 29 -2.58 -18.91 -6.36
CA TRP A 29 -1.73 -18.00 -5.62
C TRP A 29 -1.27 -16.80 -6.45
N GLU A 30 -0.76 -17.01 -7.66
CA GLU A 30 -0.31 -15.94 -8.56
C GLU A 30 -1.45 -14.97 -8.94
N SER A 31 -2.68 -15.46 -9.08
CA SER A 31 -3.84 -14.63 -9.43
C SER A 31 -4.35 -13.80 -8.25
N VAL A 32 -4.34 -14.37 -7.05
CA VAL A 32 -4.63 -13.64 -5.80
C VAL A 32 -3.54 -12.61 -5.56
N GLU A 33 -2.27 -13.01 -5.65
CA GLU A 33 -1.14 -12.12 -5.51
C GLU A 33 -1.20 -10.97 -6.52
N LYS A 34 -1.41 -11.23 -7.81
CA LYS A 34 -1.48 -10.13 -8.81
C LYS A 34 -2.63 -9.14 -8.56
N LYS A 35 -3.77 -9.61 -8.07
CA LYS A 35 -4.97 -8.75 -7.88
C LYS A 35 -4.87 -7.91 -6.60
N TYR A 36 -4.26 -8.44 -5.56
CA TYR A 36 -4.25 -7.83 -4.22
C TYR A 36 -2.87 -7.36 -3.77
N LYS A 37 -1.79 -7.78 -4.42
CA LYS A 37 -0.47 -7.19 -4.23
C LYS A 37 -0.52 -5.83 -4.89
N ILE A 38 -0.72 -4.82 -4.07
CA ILE A 38 -0.48 -3.45 -4.46
C ILE A 38 1.01 -3.41 -4.82
N ASP A 39 1.30 -3.08 -6.07
CA ASP A 39 2.68 -2.94 -6.52
C ASP A 39 3.35 -1.93 -5.58
N ASP A 40 4.39 -2.36 -4.88
CA ASP A 40 5.14 -1.50 -3.95
C ASP A 40 5.63 -0.24 -4.70
N ALA A 41 5.86 -0.32 -6.02
CA ALA A 41 6.13 0.83 -6.87
C ALA A 41 4.89 1.72 -7.10
N GLY A 42 3.69 1.14 -7.20
CA GLY A 42 2.42 1.85 -7.33
C GLY A 42 2.05 2.64 -6.07
N SER A 43 2.12 2.01 -4.90
CA SER A 43 1.93 2.69 -3.61
C SER A 43 2.98 3.79 -3.37
N LYS A 44 4.27 3.49 -3.59
CA LYS A 44 5.34 4.50 -3.45
C LYS A 44 5.16 5.67 -4.42
N LYS A 45 4.81 5.41 -5.68
CA LYS A 45 4.55 6.46 -6.68
C LYS A 45 3.31 7.28 -6.32
N PHE A 46 2.29 6.67 -5.73
CA PHE A 46 1.10 7.36 -5.25
C PHE A 46 1.40 8.30 -4.08
N VAL A 47 2.21 7.86 -3.11
CA VAL A 47 2.65 8.67 -1.97
C VAL A 47 3.50 9.86 -2.44
N ILE A 48 4.51 9.62 -3.28
CA ILE A 48 5.35 10.68 -3.84
C ILE A 48 4.51 11.66 -4.67
N GLY A 49 3.54 11.16 -5.45
CA GLY A 49 2.61 12.00 -6.21
C GLY A 49 1.71 12.88 -5.33
N LYS A 50 1.20 12.34 -4.21
CA LYS A 50 0.43 13.12 -3.23
C LYS A 50 1.28 14.19 -2.54
N PHE A 51 2.51 13.85 -2.16
CA PHE A 51 3.45 14.80 -1.57
C PHE A 51 3.78 15.94 -2.53
N LEU A 52 4.14 15.64 -3.79
CA LEU A 52 4.46 16.66 -4.80
C LEU A 52 3.26 17.55 -5.19
N LYS A 53 2.03 17.03 -5.04
CA LYS A 53 0.80 17.78 -5.33
C LYS A 53 0.27 18.54 -4.10
N TYR A 54 0.88 18.37 -2.92
CA TYR A 54 0.45 19.10 -1.73
C TYR A 54 0.67 20.59 -1.93
N THR A 55 -0.41 21.37 -1.86
CA THR A 55 -0.36 22.83 -1.93
C THR A 55 -0.61 23.37 -0.53
N MET A 56 0.30 24.21 -0.05
CA MET A 56 0.15 24.84 1.26
C MET A 56 -1.09 25.76 1.28
N VAL A 57 -1.85 25.68 2.36
CA VAL A 57 -3.09 26.45 2.51
C VAL A 57 -2.85 27.56 3.53
N ASN A 58 -2.93 28.83 3.10
CA ASN A 58 -2.68 29.99 3.97
C ASN A 58 -3.61 30.10 5.20
N SER A 59 -4.73 29.39 5.20
CA SER A 59 -5.66 29.34 6.33
C SER A 59 -5.24 28.37 7.44
N LYS A 60 -4.22 27.51 7.20
CA LYS A 60 -3.69 26.56 8.18
C LYS A 60 -2.37 27.07 8.74
N SER A 61 -2.15 26.85 10.04
CA SER A 61 -0.85 27.14 10.65
C SER A 61 0.25 26.28 10.02
N VAL A 62 1.48 26.80 9.98
CA VAL A 62 2.64 26.08 9.44
C VAL A 62 2.83 24.74 10.16
N VAL A 63 2.61 24.70 11.48
CA VAL A 63 2.71 23.47 12.28
C VAL A 63 1.71 22.41 11.85
N SER A 64 0.44 22.77 11.65
CA SER A 64 -0.59 21.83 11.20
C SER A 64 -0.30 21.28 9.80
N GLN A 65 0.26 22.11 8.92
CA GLN A 65 0.65 21.69 7.57
C GLN A 65 1.86 20.75 7.59
N VAL A 66 2.83 20.99 8.50
CA VAL A 66 3.97 20.09 8.72
C VAL A 66 3.50 18.74 9.24
N GLU A 67 2.54 18.68 10.16
CA GLU A 67 1.96 17.42 10.64
C GLU A 67 1.22 16.65 9.53
N GLU A 68 0.49 17.34 8.65
CA GLU A 68 -0.18 16.70 7.50
C GLU A 68 0.84 16.12 6.50
N ILE A 69 1.91 16.87 6.21
CA ILE A 69 3.01 16.40 5.36
C ILE A 69 3.71 15.20 6.02
N GLN A 70 3.97 15.26 7.32
CA GLN A 70 4.55 14.14 8.06
C GLN A 70 3.64 12.90 7.99
N LYS A 71 2.32 13.05 8.17
CA LYS A 71 1.39 11.92 8.01
C LYS A 71 1.47 11.31 6.61
N LEU A 72 1.53 12.12 5.55
CA LEU A 72 1.71 11.63 4.18
C LEU A 72 3.03 10.86 3.97
N ILE A 73 4.09 11.21 4.71
CA ILE A 73 5.40 10.54 4.67
C ILE A 73 5.42 9.27 5.53
N TYR A 74 4.69 9.25 6.65
CA TYR A 74 4.77 8.19 7.67
C TYR A 74 3.62 7.16 7.66
N GLU A 75 2.42 7.47 7.13
CA GLU A 75 1.34 6.48 6.90
C GLU A 75 1.81 5.21 6.14
N PRO A 76 2.66 5.33 5.09
CA PRO A 76 3.15 4.17 4.34
C PRO A 76 4.12 3.27 5.13
N HIS A 77 4.58 3.69 6.31
CA HIS A 77 5.52 2.89 7.12
C HIS A 77 4.85 1.66 7.75
N SER A 78 3.52 1.66 7.89
CA SER A 78 2.75 0.47 8.29
C SER A 78 2.64 -0.60 7.19
N GLU A 79 2.92 -0.24 5.93
CA GLU A 79 2.82 -1.11 4.75
C GLU A 79 4.19 -1.46 4.12
N GLY A 80 5.30 -1.19 4.82
CA GLY A 80 6.66 -1.54 4.33
C GLY A 80 7.25 -0.58 3.29
N CYS A 81 6.59 0.55 3.02
CA CYS A 81 7.08 1.57 2.10
C CYS A 81 8.13 2.47 2.78
N LYS A 82 9.42 2.12 2.64
CA LYS A 82 10.53 3.04 2.98
C LYS A 82 10.64 4.15 1.92
N ILE A 83 10.31 5.38 2.28
CA ILE A 83 10.65 6.57 1.49
C ILE A 83 12.17 6.76 1.59
N LYS A 84 12.84 6.97 0.45
CA LYS A 84 14.30 7.18 0.40
C LYS A 84 14.68 8.41 1.25
N GLU A 85 15.80 8.31 1.99
CA GLU A 85 16.36 9.36 2.87
C GLU A 85 16.43 10.76 2.24
N HIS A 86 16.54 10.87 0.90
CA HIS A 86 16.55 12.13 0.17
C HIS A 86 15.30 13.02 0.34
N PHE A 87 14.18 12.48 0.84
CA PHE A 87 12.95 13.25 1.13
C PHE A 87 12.72 13.52 2.61
N GLN A 88 13.62 13.06 3.50
CA GLN A 88 13.54 13.40 4.92
C GLN A 88 14.10 14.81 5.12
N VAL A 89 13.21 15.80 5.17
CA VAL A 89 13.58 17.13 5.68
C VAL A 89 13.72 16.98 7.19
N GLY A 90 14.95 16.93 7.67
CA GLY A 90 15.26 16.95 9.10
C GLY A 90 14.81 18.28 9.73
N PRO A 91 14.40 18.28 11.01
CA PRO A 91 14.13 19.52 11.73
C PRO A 91 15.43 20.34 11.77
N ILE A 92 15.40 21.52 11.15
CA ILE A 92 16.41 22.56 11.40
C ILE A 92 16.02 23.14 12.77
N ILE A 93 16.86 22.86 13.78
CA ILE A 93 16.80 23.49 15.09
C ILE A 93 17.49 24.85 14.99
#